data_AF-A0A949CZW2-F1
#
_entry.id   AF-A0A949CZW2-F1
#
_cell.length_a   1.000
_cell.length_b   1.000
_cell.length_c   1.000
_cell.angle_alpha   90.00
_cell.angle_beta   90.00
_cell.angle_gamma   90.00
#
_symmetry.space_group_name_H-M   'P 1'
#
loop_
_entity.id
_entity.type
_entity.pdbx_description
1 polymer ?
#
loop_
_entity_poly.entity_id
_entity_poly.type
_entity_poly.pdbx_seq_one_letter_code
_entity_poly.pdbx_strand_id
1 'polypeptide(L)'
;RRLWPFFTGMGAADATGAGRGWLTEALRERYREVWRAGLTGGLNYYRASPLKPPVDVDSPIHRVSFTPEEVTVRVPTTVLWGMADTALAPGLLEGLEQWVPQLNLIRVPEGSHWIVHEQPERVAALVAELATTAA
;
A
#
# COMPACT_ATOMS: atom_id res chain seq x y z
N ARG A 1 11.88 0.12 19.85
CA ARG A 1 10.58 0.29 20.56
C ARG A 1 9.58 1.24 19.87
N ARG A 2 9.93 2.00 18.81
CA ARG A 2 9.08 3.10 18.27
C ARG A 2 8.40 2.82 16.91
N LEU A 3 8.22 1.57 16.51
CA LEU A 3 7.55 1.24 15.23
C LEU A 3 6.05 0.96 15.39
N TRP A 4 5.57 0.66 16.59
CA TRP A 4 4.16 0.40 16.82
C TRP A 4 3.23 1.59 16.53
N PRO A 5 3.59 2.85 16.87
CA PRO A 5 2.75 4.00 16.54
C PRO A 5 2.42 4.13 15.05
N PHE A 6 3.28 3.63 14.16
CA PHE A 6 3.02 3.61 12.72
C PHE A 6 1.78 2.76 12.39
N PHE A 7 1.69 1.55 12.95
CA PHE A 7 0.52 0.69 12.76
C PHE A 7 -0.68 1.16 13.57
N THR A 8 -0.48 1.45 14.86
CA THR A 8 -1.60 1.79 15.76
C THR A 8 -2.23 3.14 15.45
N GLY A 9 -1.45 4.09 14.92
CA GLY A 9 -1.98 5.37 14.42
C GLY A 9 -2.87 5.21 13.19
N MET A 10 -2.77 4.07 12.49
CA MET A 10 -3.64 3.67 11.38
C MET A 10 -4.65 2.59 11.81
N GLY A 11 -5.00 2.53 13.10
CA GLY A 11 -6.08 1.68 13.60
C GLY A 11 -5.73 0.19 13.77
N ALA A 12 -4.49 -0.25 13.51
CA ALA A 12 -4.13 -1.68 13.48
C ALA A 12 -4.42 -2.47 14.78
N ALA A 13 -4.53 -1.79 15.93
CA ALA A 13 -4.85 -2.42 17.22
C ALA A 13 -6.33 -2.22 17.63
N ASP A 14 -7.09 -1.41 16.90
CA ASP A 14 -8.50 -1.16 17.17
C ASP A 14 -9.36 -2.24 16.52
N ALA A 15 -9.91 -3.14 17.33
CA ALA A 15 -10.79 -4.22 16.90
C ALA A 15 -12.18 -3.74 16.46
N THR A 16 -12.57 -2.53 16.86
CA THR A 16 -13.90 -1.97 16.60
C THR A 16 -13.93 -1.03 15.39
N GLY A 17 -12.77 -0.52 14.99
CA GLY A 17 -12.58 0.35 13.83
C GLY A 17 -12.10 -0.37 12.58
N ALA A 18 -11.71 0.43 11.57
CA ALA A 18 -11.27 -0.07 10.26
C ALA A 18 -10.09 -1.04 10.32
N GLY A 19 -9.21 -0.89 11.32
CA GLY A 19 -8.04 -1.76 11.49
C GLY A 19 -8.33 -3.14 12.10
N ARG A 20 -9.57 -3.44 12.51
CA ARG A 20 -10.05 -4.78 12.89
C ARG A 20 -9.15 -5.56 13.87
N GLY A 21 -8.33 -4.86 14.65
CA GLY A 21 -7.47 -5.43 15.69
C GLY A 21 -6.44 -6.45 15.18
N TRP A 22 -6.02 -6.37 13.91
CA TRP A 22 -5.15 -7.38 13.30
C TRP A 22 -3.76 -7.46 13.96
N LEU A 23 -3.29 -6.39 14.61
CA LEU A 23 -1.97 -6.31 15.26
C LEU A 23 -1.98 -6.97 16.66
N THR A 24 -2.22 -8.27 16.69
CA THR A 24 -2.14 -9.12 17.89
C THR A 24 -0.72 -9.20 18.44
N GLU A 25 -0.55 -9.60 19.71
CA GLU A 25 0.79 -9.73 20.29
C GLU A 25 1.63 -10.81 19.59
N ALA A 26 1.00 -11.91 19.17
CA ALA A 26 1.68 -12.95 18.39
C ALA A 26 2.23 -12.39 17.06
N LEU A 27 1.45 -11.55 16.37
CA LEU A 27 1.91 -10.91 15.13
C LEU A 27 2.98 -9.85 15.40
N ARG A 28 2.89 -9.12 16.51
CA ARG A 28 3.95 -8.19 16.94
C ARG A 28 5.27 -8.92 17.15
N GLU A 29 5.29 -10.10 17.76
CA GLU A 29 6.52 -10.88 17.89
C GLU A 29 7.12 -11.25 16.52
N ARG A 30 6.30 -11.66 15.54
CA ARG A 30 6.77 -11.91 14.16
C ARG A 30 7.39 -10.67 13.52
N TYR A 31 6.77 -9.49 13.68
CA TYR A 31 7.36 -8.24 13.23
C TYR A 31 8.69 -7.93 13.94
N ARG A 32 8.79 -8.19 15.25
CA ARG A 32 10.04 -8.01 16.01
C ARG A 32 11.15 -8.94 15.51
N GLU A 33 10.84 -10.20 15.17
CA GLU A 33 11.81 -11.14 14.57
C GLU A 33 12.42 -10.56 13.29
N VAL A 34 11.58 -10.04 12.38
CA VAL A 34 12.05 -9.39 11.14
C VAL A 34 12.89 -8.16 11.46
N TRP A 35 12.44 -7.28 12.36
CA TRP A 35 13.18 -6.06 12.69
C TRP A 35 14.50 -6.31 13.43
N ARG A 36 14.61 -7.40 14.18
CA ARG A 36 15.87 -7.84 14.81
C ARG A 36 16.92 -8.23 13.77
N ALA A 37 16.52 -8.74 12.60
CA ALA A 37 17.43 -8.99 11.49
C ALA A 37 17.96 -7.69 10.85
N GLY A 38 17.29 -6.56 11.09
CA GLY A 38 17.71 -5.23 10.69
C GLY A 38 16.72 -4.52 9.78
N LEU A 39 16.76 -3.18 9.77
CA LEU A 39 15.88 -2.34 8.95
C LEU A 39 16.57 -1.78 7.70
N THR A 40 17.89 -1.97 7.57
CA THR A 40 18.68 -1.38 6.50
C THR A 40 18.16 -1.74 5.12
N GLY A 41 17.79 -3.01 4.90
CA GLY A 41 17.24 -3.48 3.63
C GLY A 41 15.96 -2.73 3.23
N GLY A 42 14.95 -2.70 4.12
CA GLY A 42 13.71 -1.97 3.86
C GLY A 42 13.92 -0.47 3.68
N LEU A 43 14.82 0.14 4.46
CA LEU A 43 15.14 1.57 4.33
C LEU A 43 15.90 1.91 3.05
N ASN A 44 16.62 0.96 2.45
CA ASN A 44 17.32 1.21 1.18
C ASN A 44 16.37 1.50 0.03
N TYR A 45 15.13 0.96 0.06
CA TYR A 45 14.09 1.31 -0.91
C TYR A 45 13.83 2.82 -0.93
N TYR A 46 13.67 3.43 0.25
CA TYR A 46 13.46 4.88 0.38
C TYR A 46 14.73 5.70 0.09
N ARG A 47 15.91 5.18 0.42
CA ARG A 47 17.19 5.88 0.14
C ARG A 47 17.44 5.99 -1.36
N ALA A 48 17.17 4.92 -2.10
CA ALA A 48 17.39 4.84 -3.54
C ALA A 48 16.38 5.64 -4.37
N SER A 49 15.19 5.90 -3.83
CA SER A 49 14.15 6.64 -4.57
C SER A 49 14.49 8.13 -4.71
N PRO A 50 14.39 8.72 -5.91
CA PRO A 50 14.40 10.17 -6.08
C PRO A 50 13.05 10.81 -5.72
N LEU A 51 12.00 9.99 -5.48
CA LEU A 51 10.64 10.43 -5.19
C LEU A 51 10.47 10.78 -3.71
N LYS A 52 11.11 11.85 -3.26
CA LYS A 52 11.01 12.36 -1.89
C LYS A 52 10.18 13.64 -1.88
N PRO A 53 9.41 13.92 -0.81
CA PRO A 53 8.72 15.20 -0.67
C PRO A 53 9.70 16.36 -0.87
N PRO A 54 9.32 17.40 -1.63
CA PRO A 54 10.17 18.55 -1.84
C PRO A 54 10.39 19.27 -0.51
N VAL A 55 11.63 19.67 -0.25
CA VAL A 55 12.02 20.49 0.91
C VAL A 55 12.30 21.93 0.52
N ASP A 56 12.57 22.18 -0.75
CA ASP A 56 12.87 23.46 -1.36
C ASP A 56 12.61 23.42 -2.88
N VAL A 57 12.84 24.55 -3.55
CA VAL A 57 12.63 24.70 -5.01
C VAL A 57 13.59 23.87 -5.87
N ASP A 58 14.73 23.46 -5.31
CA ASP A 58 15.78 22.71 -6.01
C ASP A 58 15.70 21.21 -5.78
N SER A 59 14.67 20.75 -5.06
CA SER A 59 14.51 19.37 -4.63
C SER A 59 14.47 18.41 -5.83
N PRO A 60 15.15 17.25 -5.76
CA PRO A 60 15.32 16.34 -6.91
C PRO A 60 14.01 15.90 -7.58
N ILE A 61 12.91 15.82 -6.82
CA ILE A 61 11.58 15.47 -7.33
C ILE A 61 11.14 16.37 -8.50
N HIS A 62 11.54 17.64 -8.52
CA HIS A 62 11.19 18.58 -9.59
C HIS A 62 11.88 18.29 -10.92
N ARG A 63 12.92 17.45 -10.92
CA ARG A 63 13.66 17.03 -12.11
C ARG A 63 13.27 15.64 -12.57
N VAL A 64 12.44 14.93 -11.81
CA VAL A 64 11.93 13.62 -12.19
C VAL A 64 10.88 13.81 -13.29
N SER A 65 11.11 13.17 -14.42
CA SER A 65 10.19 13.14 -15.55
C SER A 65 10.19 11.71 -16.09
N PHE A 66 9.01 11.25 -16.50
CA PHE A 66 8.82 9.96 -17.14
C PHE A 66 8.06 10.17 -18.44
N THR A 67 8.41 9.44 -19.48
CA THR A 67 7.54 9.36 -20.65
C THR A 67 6.32 8.50 -20.31
N PRO A 68 5.16 8.69 -20.97
CA PRO A 68 3.99 7.87 -20.70
C PRO A 68 4.28 6.37 -20.80
N GLU A 69 5.14 5.96 -21.73
CA GLU A 69 5.50 4.56 -21.94
C GLU A 69 6.21 3.94 -20.72
N GLU A 70 6.99 4.71 -19.96
CA GLU A 70 7.73 4.24 -18.79
C GLU A 70 6.83 3.97 -17.57
N VAL A 71 5.66 4.60 -17.53
CA VAL A 71 4.73 4.54 -16.39
C VAL A 71 3.36 3.93 -16.72
N THR A 72 3.16 3.46 -17.95
CA THR A 72 1.90 2.82 -18.37
C THR A 72 1.94 1.31 -18.17
N VAL A 73 1.01 0.77 -17.39
CA VAL A 73 0.81 -0.68 -17.23
C VAL A 73 -0.12 -1.20 -18.34
N ARG A 74 0.42 -2.03 -19.23
CA ARG A 74 -0.30 -2.51 -20.44
C ARG A 74 -0.95 -3.89 -20.31
N VAL A 75 -0.89 -4.50 -19.14
CA VAL A 75 -1.53 -5.79 -18.84
C VAL A 75 -2.83 -5.58 -18.05
N PRO A 76 -3.82 -6.50 -18.14
CA PRO A 76 -4.97 -6.50 -17.26
C PRO A 76 -4.53 -6.36 -15.79
N THR A 77 -5.05 -5.34 -15.11
CA THR A 77 -4.61 -4.99 -13.76
C THR A 77 -5.83 -4.75 -12.88
N THR A 78 -5.91 -5.48 -11.77
CA THR A 78 -6.90 -5.21 -10.73
C THR A 78 -6.26 -4.42 -9.59
N VAL A 79 -6.89 -3.31 -9.21
CA VAL A 79 -6.50 -2.49 -8.06
C VAL A 79 -7.56 -2.64 -6.98
N LEU A 80 -7.17 -3.15 -5.82
CA LEU A 80 -8.00 -3.18 -4.61
C LEU A 80 -7.60 -2.00 -3.72
N TRP A 81 -8.51 -1.06 -3.46
CA TRP A 81 -8.21 0.20 -2.77
C TRP A 81 -9.03 0.42 -1.51
N GLY A 82 -8.35 0.76 -0.41
CA GLY A 82 -8.97 1.08 0.88
C GLY A 82 -9.37 2.54 0.93
N MET A 83 -10.66 2.84 1.02
CA MET A 83 -11.14 4.22 0.97
C MET A 83 -10.92 5.00 2.27
N ALA A 84 -10.59 4.30 3.36
CA ALA A 84 -10.21 4.88 4.65
C ALA A 84 -8.68 4.95 4.84
N ASP A 85 -7.89 4.70 3.78
CA ASP A 85 -6.43 4.84 3.83
C ASP A 85 -6.03 6.32 3.99
N THR A 86 -5.23 6.59 5.03
CA THR A 86 -4.72 7.93 5.36
C THR A 86 -3.34 8.21 4.77
N ALA A 87 -2.63 7.19 4.30
CA ALA A 87 -1.33 7.29 3.64
C ALA A 87 -1.47 7.43 2.12
N LEU A 88 -2.41 6.69 1.51
CA LEU A 88 -2.71 6.74 0.07
C LEU A 88 -4.17 7.18 -0.14
N ALA A 89 -4.36 8.49 -0.25
CA ALA A 89 -5.70 9.07 -0.35
C ALA A 89 -6.42 8.71 -1.68
N PRO A 90 -7.77 8.63 -1.70
CA PRO A 90 -8.55 8.30 -2.89
C PRO A 90 -8.33 9.19 -4.11
N GLY A 91 -7.81 10.41 -3.94
CA GLY A 91 -7.44 11.29 -5.06
C GLY A 91 -6.41 10.67 -6.00
N LEU A 92 -5.62 9.68 -5.54
CA LEU A 92 -4.70 8.91 -6.39
C LEU A 92 -5.42 8.00 -7.41
N LEU A 93 -6.73 7.77 -7.25
CA LEU A 93 -7.55 7.02 -8.20
C LEU A 93 -8.06 7.88 -9.35
N GLU A 94 -8.04 9.21 -9.21
CA GLU A 94 -8.56 10.13 -10.24
C GLU A 94 -7.65 10.09 -11.47
N GLY A 95 -8.19 9.59 -12.58
CA GLY A 95 -7.46 9.45 -13.84
C GLY A 95 -6.47 8.27 -13.86
N LEU A 96 -6.51 7.34 -12.90
CA LEU A 96 -5.61 6.18 -12.88
C LEU A 96 -5.70 5.33 -14.16
N GLU A 97 -6.89 5.27 -14.77
CA GLU A 97 -7.17 4.57 -16.03
C GLU A 97 -6.33 5.08 -17.21
N GLN A 98 -5.81 6.32 -17.16
CA GLN A 98 -4.91 6.85 -18.19
C GLN A 98 -3.57 6.10 -18.22
N TRP A 99 -3.12 5.63 -17.06
CA TRP A 99 -1.86 4.91 -16.86
C TRP A 99 -2.06 3.40 -16.84
N VAL A 100 -3.30 2.94 -16.61
CA VAL A 100 -3.67 1.53 -16.58
C VAL A 100 -4.90 1.33 -17.48
N PRO A 101 -4.74 1.20 -18.81
CA PRO A 101 -5.87 1.16 -19.73
C PRO A 101 -6.79 -0.07 -19.55
N GLN A 102 -6.26 -1.14 -18.97
CA GLN A 102 -7.00 -2.37 -18.66
C GLN A 102 -7.22 -2.49 -17.14
N LEU A 103 -7.77 -1.43 -16.54
CA LEU A 103 -7.99 -1.32 -15.10
C LEU A 103 -9.33 -1.94 -14.68
N ASN A 104 -9.27 -2.83 -13.69
CA ASN A 104 -10.40 -3.22 -12.86
C ASN A 104 -10.19 -2.62 -11.46
N LEU A 105 -11.02 -1.65 -11.06
CA LEU A 105 -10.86 -0.95 -9.79
C LEU A 105 -11.91 -1.38 -8.78
N ILE A 106 -11.47 -2.04 -7.70
CA ILE A 106 -12.30 -2.49 -6.59
C ILE A 106 -12.06 -1.58 -5.40
N ARG A 107 -13.09 -0.82 -5.01
CA ARG A 107 -13.04 0.06 -3.84
C ARG A 107 -13.57 -0.68 -2.60
N VAL A 108 -12.87 -0.54 -1.49
CA VAL A 108 -13.21 -1.11 -0.18
C VAL A 108 -13.52 0.06 0.76
N PRO A 109 -14.80 0.44 0.93
CA PRO A 109 -15.20 1.61 1.72
C PRO A 109 -14.60 1.63 3.13
N GLU A 110 -14.57 0.48 3.78
CA GLU A 110 -14.10 0.26 5.15
C GLU A 110 -12.61 -0.12 5.26
N GLY A 111 -11.92 -0.31 4.13
CA GLY A 111 -10.52 -0.72 4.10
C GLY A 111 -9.60 0.46 4.40
N SER A 112 -8.63 0.27 5.27
CA SER A 112 -7.58 1.26 5.55
C SER A 112 -6.31 0.97 4.73
N HIS A 113 -5.14 1.38 5.20
CA HIS A 113 -3.86 1.08 4.58
C HIS A 113 -3.51 -0.41 4.60
N TRP A 114 -4.05 -1.18 5.55
CA TRP A 114 -3.60 -2.54 5.85
C TRP A 114 -4.62 -3.62 5.44
N ILE A 115 -5.29 -3.45 4.30
CA ILE A 115 -6.40 -4.33 3.84
C ILE A 115 -6.02 -5.82 3.89
N VAL A 116 -4.78 -6.17 3.57
CA VAL A 116 -4.27 -7.56 3.63
C VAL A 116 -4.35 -8.15 5.03
N HIS A 117 -4.13 -7.34 6.07
CA HIS A 117 -4.29 -7.77 7.46
C HIS A 117 -5.73 -7.63 7.96
N GLU A 118 -6.46 -6.64 7.48
CA GLU A 118 -7.84 -6.34 7.92
C GLU A 118 -8.87 -7.32 7.37
N GLN A 119 -8.71 -7.72 6.11
CA GLN A 119 -9.66 -8.56 5.36
C GLN A 119 -8.93 -9.65 4.56
N PRO A 120 -8.11 -10.51 5.21
CA PRO A 120 -7.26 -11.47 4.50
C PRO A 120 -8.06 -12.45 3.64
N GLU A 121 -9.25 -12.88 4.08
CA GLU A 121 -10.11 -13.81 3.33
C GLU A 121 -10.62 -13.17 2.04
N ARG A 122 -11.02 -11.90 2.10
CA ARG A 122 -11.47 -11.14 0.91
C ARG A 122 -10.35 -10.99 -0.09
N VAL A 123 -9.16 -10.63 0.37
CA VAL A 123 -7.97 -10.49 -0.49
C VAL A 123 -7.61 -11.83 -1.12
N ALA A 124 -7.56 -12.90 -0.33
CA ALA A 124 -7.22 -14.24 -0.83
C ALA A 124 -8.25 -14.74 -1.87
N ALA A 125 -9.55 -14.54 -1.61
CA ALA A 125 -10.62 -14.92 -2.54
C ALA A 125 -10.49 -14.17 -3.87
N LEU A 126 -10.24 -12.85 -3.82
CA LEU A 126 -10.02 -12.04 -5.03
C LEU A 126 -8.79 -12.51 -5.81
N VAL A 127 -7.67 -12.78 -5.14
CA VAL A 127 -6.47 -13.28 -5.81
C VAL A 127 -6.73 -14.65 -6.47
N ALA A 128 -7.47 -15.54 -5.80
CA ALA A 128 -7.83 -16.83 -6.35
C ALA A 128 -8.72 -16.71 -7.60
N GLU A 129 -9.73 -15.83 -7.56
CA GLU A 129 -10.60 -15.53 -8.71
C GLU A 129 -9.80 -15.01 -9.91
N LEU A 130 -8.88 -14.07 -9.67
CA LEU A 130 -8.01 -13.51 -10.71
C LEU A 130 -7.09 -14.57 -11.32
N ALA A 131 -6.56 -15.49 -10.50
CA ALA A 131 -5.72 -16.58 -10.97
C ALA A 131 -6.48 -17.59 -11.85
N THR A 132 -7.79 -17.77 -11.63
CA THR A 132 -8.62 -18.65 -12.46
C THR A 132 -9.16 -18.00 -13.73
N THR A 133 -9.32 -16.68 -13.74
CA THR A 133 -9.87 -15.92 -14.88
C THR A 133 -8.80 -15.57 -15.93
N ALA A 134 -7.52 -15.64 -15.54
CA ALA A 134 -6.37 -15.41 -16.42
C ALA A 134 -5.92 -16.64 -17.24
N ALA A 135 -6.73 -17.70 -17.28
CA ALA A 135 -6.55 -18.90 -18.12
C ALA A 135 -7.57 -18.93 -19.26
#